data_AF-A0A3S0U750-F1
#
_entry.id   AF-A0A3S0U750-F1
#
_cell.length_a   1.000
_cell.length_b   1.000
_cell.length_c   1.000
_cell.angle_alpha   90.00
_cell.angle_beta   90.00
_cell.angle_gamma   90.00
#
_symmetry.space_group_name_H-M   'P 1'
#
loop_
_entity.id
_entity.type
_entity.pdbx_description
1 polymer ?
#
loop_
_entity_poly.entity_id
_entity_poly.type
_entity_poly.pdbx_seq_one_letter_code
_entity_poly.pdbx_strand_id
1 'polypeptide(L)' 'MSVHFQPISEITHRAKNALIQELGVVDTLRFLNQFRAGSGDYTAEREQLFKGTSVKSVIAEIKARRSNRYPNE' A
#
# COMPACT_ATOMS: atom_id res chain seq x y z
N MET A 1 -25.86 -33.96 -3.00
CA MET A 1 -24.70 -33.16 -2.53
C MET A 1 -24.87 -31.74 -3.04
N SER A 2 -25.01 -30.75 -2.16
CA SER A 2 -25.00 -29.34 -2.54
C SER A 2 -23.54 -28.89 -2.65
N VAL A 3 -23.11 -28.50 -3.86
CA VAL A 3 -21.79 -27.91 -4.06
C VAL A 3 -21.85 -26.46 -3.57
N HIS A 4 -21.21 -26.17 -2.43
CA HIS A 4 -21.05 -24.79 -1.99
C HIS A 4 -19.97 -24.12 -2.83
N PHE A 5 -20.40 -23.32 -3.80
CA PHE A 5 -19.51 -22.44 -4.54
C PHE A 5 -19.18 -21.22 -3.69
N GLN A 6 -17.90 -21.05 -3.39
CA GLN A 6 -17.39 -19.83 -2.76
C GLN A 6 -17.21 -18.78 -3.87
N PRO A 7 -17.73 -17.56 -3.70
CA PRO A 7 -17.48 -16.48 -4.65
C PRO A 7 -15.98 -16.26 -4.85
N ILE A 8 -15.57 -15.99 -6.08
CA ILE A 8 -14.15 -15.78 -6.40
C ILE A 8 -13.54 -14.62 -5.59
N SER A 9 -14.34 -13.61 -5.25
CA SER A 9 -13.94 -12.49 -4.39
C SER A 9 -13.55 -12.96 -2.98
N GLU A 10 -14.26 -13.94 -2.42
CA GLU A 10 -14.00 -14.49 -1.09
C GLU A 10 -12.74 -15.37 -1.09
N ILE A 11 -12.55 -16.16 -2.15
CA ILE A 11 -11.31 -16.92 -2.37
C ILE A 11 -10.13 -15.96 -2.51
N THR A 12 -10.29 -14.91 -3.32
CA THR A 12 -9.25 -13.88 -3.55
C THR A 12 -8.89 -13.15 -2.26
N HIS A 13 -9.88 -12.80 -1.44
CA HIS A 13 -9.64 -12.14 -0.16
C HIS A 13 -8.84 -13.04 0.79
N ARG A 14 -9.21 -14.32 0.91
CA ARG A 14 -8.48 -15.29 1.73
C ARG A 14 -7.06 -15.52 1.22
N ALA A 15 -6.87 -15.68 -0.08
CA ALA A 15 -5.55 -15.84 -0.68
C ALA A 15 -4.65 -14.63 -0.41
N LYS A 16 -5.17 -13.42 -0.58
CA LYS A 16 -4.44 -12.19 -0.26
C LYS A 16 -4.00 -12.15 1.20
N ASN A 17 -4.88 -12.51 2.14
CA ASN A 17 -4.52 -12.50 3.56
C ASN A 17 -3.47 -13.56 3.88
N ALA A 18 -3.56 -14.75 3.30
CA ALA A 18 -2.54 -15.79 3.48
C ALA A 18 -1.16 -15.34 2.97
N LEU A 19 -1.11 -14.71 1.78
CA LEU A 19 0.13 -14.15 1.23
C LEU A 19 0.71 -13.06 2.15
N ILE A 20 -0.13 -12.16 2.68
CA ILE A 20 0.33 -11.10 3.60
C ILE A 20 0.95 -11.70 4.86
N GLN A 21 0.36 -12.76 5.42
CA GLN A 21 0.90 -13.42 6.61
C GLN A 21 2.28 -14.05 6.34
N GLU A 22 2.47 -14.65 5.16
CA GLU A 22 3.71 -15.36 4.83
C GLU A 22 4.82 -14.43 4.32
N LEU A 23 4.50 -13.52 3.42
CA LEU A 23 5.46 -12.69 2.68
C LEU A 23 5.55 -11.26 3.21
N GLY A 24 4.63 -10.86 4.08
CA GLY A 24 4.42 -9.46 4.41
C GLY A 24 3.75 -8.67 3.28
N VAL A 25 3.37 -7.43 3.59
CA VAL A 25 2.58 -6.58 2.70
C VAL A 25 3.33 -6.21 1.41
N VAL A 26 4.62 -5.90 1.52
CA VAL A 26 5.41 -5.38 0.38
C VAL A 26 5.58 -6.46 -0.70
N ASP A 27 6.02 -7.65 -0.32
CA ASP A 27 6.28 -8.72 -1.27
C ASP A 27 4.98 -9.34 -1.80
N THR A 28 3.91 -9.36 -1.00
CA THR A 28 2.57 -9.73 -1.50
C THR A 28 2.12 -8.82 -2.64
N LEU A 29 2.28 -7.50 -2.50
CA LEU A 29 1.86 -6.56 -3.54
C LEU A 29 2.70 -6.72 -4.82
N ARG A 30 4.02 -6.92 -4.70
CA ARG A 30 4.88 -7.22 -5.86
C ARG A 30 4.45 -8.50 -6.58
N PHE A 31 4.20 -9.57 -5.82
CA PHE A 31 3.73 -10.84 -6.35
C PHE A 31 2.39 -10.69 -7.08
N LEU A 32 1.40 -10.04 -6.48
CA LEU A 32 0.11 -9.84 -7.13
C LEU A 32 0.20 -8.99 -8.40
N ASN A 33 1.09 -8.00 -8.41
CA ASN A 33 1.33 -7.13 -9.57
C ASN A 33 1.96 -7.87 -10.76
N GLN A 34 2.53 -9.06 -10.58
CA GLN A 34 3.08 -9.83 -11.70
C GLN A 34 1.99 -10.47 -12.59
N PHE A 35 0.78 -10.67 -12.04
CA PHE A 35 -0.34 -11.33 -12.73
C PHE A 35 -1.34 -10.36 -13.35
N ARG A 36 -1.14 -9.05 -13.17
CA ARG A 36 -2.05 -8.02 -13.64
C ARG A 36 -1.25 -6.93 -14.34
N ALA A 37 -1.72 -6.51 -15.50
CA ALA A 37 -1.32 -5.20 -16.00
C ALA A 37 -1.74 -4.17 -14.93
N GLY A 38 -0.79 -3.36 -14.46
CA GLY A 38 -1.12 -2.22 -13.61
C GLY A 38 -2.21 -1.38 -14.26
N SER A 39 -3.09 -0.79 -13.45
CA SER A 39 -4.15 0.10 -13.92
C SER A 39 -3.99 1.47 -13.28
N GLY A 40 -4.40 2.52 -13.99
CA GLY A 40 -4.28 3.91 -13.53
C GLY A 40 -3.07 4.63 -14.11
N ASP A 41 -2.98 5.93 -13.83
CA ASP A 41 -1.85 6.77 -14.19
C ASP A 41 -1.18 7.25 -12.91
N TYR A 42 -0.25 6.43 -12.40
CA TYR A 42 0.47 6.77 -11.17
C TYR A 42 1.22 8.10 -11.29
N THR A 43 1.61 8.52 -12.50
CA THR A 43 2.30 9.80 -12.69
C THR A 43 1.34 10.96 -12.42
N ALA A 44 0.17 10.96 -13.06
CA ALA A 44 -0.85 11.98 -12.87
C ALA A 44 -1.41 11.96 -11.44
N GLU A 45 -1.67 10.78 -10.89
CA GLU A 45 -2.16 10.61 -9.52
C GLU A 45 -1.15 11.11 -8.49
N ARG A 46 0.14 10.79 -8.68
CA ARG A 46 1.22 11.25 -7.79
C ARG A 46 1.41 12.77 -7.88
N GLU A 47 1.34 13.34 -9.08
CA GLU A 47 1.43 14.80 -9.25
C GLU A 47 0.31 15.50 -8.49
N GLN A 48 -0.93 15.03 -8.62
CA GLN A 48 -2.06 15.58 -7.90
C GLN A 48 -1.92 15.40 -6.38
N LEU A 49 -1.46 14.24 -5.91
CA LEU A 49 -1.28 13.94 -4.49
C LEU A 49 -0.26 14.87 -3.81
N PHE A 50 0.82 15.21 -4.52
CA PHE A 50 1.90 16.06 -4.01
C PHE A 50 1.85 17.49 -4.56
N LYS A 51 0.72 17.90 -5.16
CA LYS A 51 0.57 19.24 -5.73
C LYS A 51 0.82 20.30 -4.66
N GLY A 52 1.73 21.23 -4.95
CA GLY A 52 2.13 22.28 -4.01
C GLY A 52 3.01 21.82 -2.84
N THR A 53 3.38 20.54 -2.77
CA THR A 53 4.28 20.00 -1.75
C THR A 53 5.72 19.99 -2.28
N SER A 54 6.63 20.65 -1.56
CA SER A 54 8.06 20.61 -1.87
C SER A 54 8.78 19.51 -1.10
N VAL A 55 9.88 18.99 -1.62
CA VAL A 55 10.73 18.06 -0.87
C VAL A 55 11.20 18.68 0.45
N LYS A 56 11.49 19.98 0.46
CA LYS A 56 11.89 20.73 1.66
C LYS A 56 10.80 20.72 2.74
N SER A 57 9.53 20.90 2.36
CA SER A 57 8.42 20.88 3.32
C SER A 57 8.20 19.48 3.90
N VAL A 58 8.32 18.42 3.09
CA VAL A 58 8.24 17.03 3.56
C VAL A 58 9.35 16.72 4.57
N ILE A 59 10.59 17.12 4.27
CA ILE A 59 11.72 16.92 5.19
C ILE A 59 11.49 17.67 6.52
N ALA A 60 11.00 18.91 6.45
CA ALA A 60 10.69 19.70 7.64
C ALA A 60 9.63 19.00 8.51
N GLU A 61 8.57 18.47 7.89
CA GLU A 61 7.52 17.73 8.59
C GLU A 61 8.04 16.46 9.25
N ILE A 62 8.88 15.67 8.56
CA ILE A 62 9.50 14.47 9.14
C ILE A 62 10.33 14.84 10.38
N LYS A 63 11.13 15.91 10.29
CA LYS A 63 11.94 16.39 11.43
C LYS A 63 11.05 16.83 12.59
N ALA A 64 10.01 17.61 12.33
CA ALA A 64 9.06 18.06 13.36
C ALA A 64 8.34 16.89 14.06
N ARG A 65 7.94 15.85 13.30
CA ARG A 65 7.34 14.63 13.87
C ARG A 65 8.33 13.85 14.73
N ARG A 66 9.61 13.81 14.36
CA ARG A 66 10.67 13.17 15.16
C ARG A 66 10.97 13.94 16.44
N SER A 67 11.08 15.27 16.38
CA SER A 67 11.30 16.09 17.57
C SER A 67 10.10 16.02 18.53
N ASN A 68 8.86 16.01 18.01
CA ASN A 68 7.69 15.86 18.86
C ASN A 68 7.57 14.45 19.50
N ARG A 69 8.20 13.44 18.90
CA ARG A 69 8.25 12.07 19.44
C ARG A 69 9.33 11.92 20.53
N TYR A 70 10.35 12.78 20.55
CA TYR A 70 11.37 12.86 21.60
C TYR A 70 11.47 14.30 22.11
N PRO A 71 10.47 14.80 22.87
CA PRO A 71 10.41 16.22 23.21
C PRO A 71 11.46 16.68 24.22
N ASN A 72 12.27 15.80 24.83
CA ASN A 72 13.36 16.19 25.73
C ASN A 72 14.50 15.13 25.72
N GLU A 73 15.67 15.52 25.22
CA GLU A 73 16.96 15.30 25.91
C GLU A 73 17.38 16.66 26.50
#